data_AF-A0A402C728-F1
#
_entry.id   AF-A0A402C728-F1
#
_cell.length_a   1.000
_cell.length_b   1.000
_cell.length_c   1.000
_cell.angle_alpha   90.00
_cell.angle_beta   90.00
_cell.angle_gamma   90.00
#
_symmetry.space_group_name_H-M   'P 1'
#
loop_
_entity.id
_entity.type
_entity.pdbx_description
1 polymer ?
#
loop_
_entity_poly.entity_id
_entity_poly.type
_entity_poly.pdbx_seq_one_letter_code
_entity_poly.pdbx_strand_id
1 'polypeptide(L)'
;MTRETTTPSARQTELLDAAYRYALEHGLADLSLRPLAAAIGSSPRVLMFLFGNKDGLVRALLAKARCDELAMLDRLGQAAGAEPIGLTAAVERVWEWLAAEEHRPLLRLWTEAYARSLVEPDGAWAGFARSTVDDWLAVLAACQPQPEKDSEAGAVRRTAALAVLRGALLDLLATDDRQRVTAAVRHQLASLSADAEQ
;
A
#
# COMPACT_ATOMS: atom_id res chain seq x y z
N MET A 1 -30.53 -0.81 7.14
CA MET A 1 -30.56 -0.76 5.67
C MET A 1 -29.31 -1.45 5.17
N THR A 2 -29.49 -2.66 4.67
CA THR A 2 -28.46 -3.57 4.18
C THR A 2 -27.88 -2.99 2.89
N ARG A 3 -26.59 -2.62 2.87
CA ARG A 3 -25.89 -2.32 1.62
C ARG A 3 -25.68 -3.65 0.91
N GLU A 4 -26.47 -3.91 -0.13
CA GLU A 4 -26.17 -4.95 -1.11
C GLU A 4 -24.77 -4.69 -1.67
N THR A 5 -23.84 -5.58 -1.39
CA THR A 5 -22.57 -5.65 -2.11
C THR A 5 -22.85 -6.18 -3.51
N THR A 6 -23.38 -5.32 -4.37
CA THR A 6 -23.53 -5.61 -5.80
C THR A 6 -22.13 -5.67 -6.40
N THR A 7 -21.79 -6.77 -7.05
CA THR A 7 -20.56 -6.89 -7.84
C THR A 7 -20.42 -5.66 -8.74
N PRO A 8 -19.26 -4.98 -8.77
CA PRO A 8 -19.06 -3.81 -9.62
C PRO A 8 -19.42 -4.14 -11.07
N SER A 9 -20.17 -3.27 -11.74
CA SER A 9 -20.45 -3.45 -13.16
C SER A 9 -19.15 -3.43 -13.98
N ALA A 10 -19.11 -4.12 -15.12
CA ALA A 10 -17.94 -4.11 -16.01
C ALA A 10 -17.47 -2.68 -16.35
N ARG A 11 -18.43 -1.75 -16.55
CA ARG A 11 -18.16 -0.34 -16.80
C ARG A 11 -17.53 0.38 -15.60
N GLN A 12 -17.94 0.03 -14.38
CA GLN A 12 -17.37 0.60 -13.17
C GLN A 12 -15.90 0.19 -13.01
N THR A 13 -15.58 -1.08 -13.24
CA THR A 13 -14.20 -1.59 -13.20
C THR A 13 -13.34 -0.91 -14.27
N GLU A 14 -13.82 -0.86 -15.52
CA GLU A 14 -13.11 -0.21 -16.63
C GLU A 14 -12.75 1.25 -16.33
N LEU A 15 -13.72 2.03 -15.83
CA LEU A 15 -13.50 3.44 -15.51
C LEU A 15 -12.63 3.62 -14.26
N LEU A 16 -12.69 2.70 -13.30
CA LEU A 16 -11.80 2.72 -12.13
C LEU A 16 -10.35 2.46 -12.56
N ASP A 17 -10.11 1.50 -13.45
CA ASP A 17 -8.77 1.18 -13.96
C ASP A 17 -8.19 2.34 -14.78
N ALA A 18 -9.01 3.00 -15.60
CA ALA A 18 -8.59 4.19 -16.33
C ALA A 18 -8.30 5.37 -15.40
N ALA A 19 -9.17 5.60 -14.41
CA ALA A 19 -8.97 6.67 -13.42
C ALA A 19 -7.75 6.43 -12.54
N TYR A 20 -7.44 5.17 -12.23
CA TYR A 20 -6.25 4.78 -11.47
C TYR A 20 -4.96 5.10 -12.23
N ARG A 21 -4.88 4.75 -13.52
CA ARG A 21 -3.74 5.14 -14.38
C ARG A 21 -3.56 6.66 -14.43
N TYR A 22 -4.66 7.40 -14.58
CA TYR A 22 -4.62 8.86 -14.54
C TYR A 22 -4.08 9.39 -13.20
N ALA A 23 -4.54 8.83 -12.07
CA ALA A 23 -4.11 9.24 -10.73
C ALA A 23 -2.63 8.93 -10.44
N LEU A 24 -2.09 7.83 -10.99
CA LEU A 24 -0.65 7.52 -10.88
C LEU A 24 0.22 8.59 -11.55
N GLU A 25 -0.25 9.19 -12.65
CA GLU A 25 0.47 10.22 -13.40
C GLU A 25 0.28 11.62 -12.81
N HIS A 26 -0.90 11.93 -12.25
CA HIS A 26 -1.30 13.30 -11.90
C HIS A 26 -1.45 13.54 -10.38
N GLY A 27 -1.40 12.50 -9.54
CA GLY A 27 -1.67 12.59 -8.10
C GLY A 27 -3.16 12.72 -7.76
N LEU A 28 -3.49 12.76 -6.46
CA LEU A 28 -4.88 12.87 -5.99
C LEU A 28 -5.30 14.28 -5.55
N ALA A 29 -4.36 15.10 -5.09
CA ALA A 29 -4.61 16.46 -4.59
C ALA A 29 -5.28 17.33 -5.66
N ASP A 30 -4.74 17.27 -6.88
CA ASP A 30 -5.21 18.04 -8.03
C ASP A 30 -6.28 17.30 -8.85
N LEU A 31 -6.69 16.11 -8.40
CA LEU A 31 -7.70 15.31 -9.09
C LEU A 31 -9.02 16.06 -9.11
N SER A 32 -9.45 16.44 -10.31
CA SER A 32 -10.75 17.07 -10.55
C SER A 32 -11.57 16.21 -11.51
N LEU A 33 -12.87 16.10 -11.26
CA LEU A 33 -13.75 15.19 -12.01
C LEU A 33 -13.84 15.53 -13.50
N ARG A 34 -13.71 16.80 -13.87
CA ARG A 34 -13.84 17.25 -15.27
C ARG A 34 -12.63 16.82 -16.12
N PRO A 35 -11.38 17.19 -15.78
CA PRO A 35 -10.19 16.72 -16.50
C PRO A 35 -10.07 15.20 -16.49
N LEU A 36 -10.29 14.57 -15.33
CA LEU A 36 -10.26 13.11 -15.23
C LEU A 36 -11.27 12.47 -16.20
N ALA A 37 -12.54 12.87 -16.14
CA ALA A 37 -13.58 12.30 -17.00
C ALA A 37 -13.26 12.46 -18.49
N ALA A 38 -12.75 13.63 -18.89
CA ALA A 38 -12.32 13.87 -20.26
C ALA A 38 -11.17 12.94 -20.68
N ALA A 39 -10.16 12.78 -19.81
CA ALA A 39 -8.99 11.93 -20.08
C ALA A 39 -9.35 10.45 -20.22
N ILE A 40 -10.36 9.96 -19.49
CA ILE A 40 -10.77 8.55 -19.51
C ILE A 40 -11.98 8.26 -20.40
N GLY A 41 -12.38 9.22 -21.26
CA GLY A 41 -13.49 9.03 -22.20
C GLY A 41 -14.85 8.84 -21.51
N SER A 42 -15.10 9.59 -20.43
CA SER A 42 -16.32 9.53 -19.63
C SER A 42 -16.88 10.94 -19.36
N SER A 43 -17.87 11.05 -18.47
CA SER A 43 -18.38 12.34 -17.99
C SER A 43 -18.35 12.41 -16.46
N PRO A 44 -18.25 13.62 -15.86
CA PRO A 44 -18.34 13.77 -14.41
C PRO A 44 -19.62 13.16 -13.84
N ARG A 45 -20.73 13.25 -14.59
CA ARG A 45 -22.03 12.67 -14.19
C ARG A 45 -21.96 11.15 -14.09
N VAL A 46 -21.31 10.48 -15.04
CA VAL A 46 -21.12 9.02 -15.02
C VAL A 46 -20.24 8.61 -13.85
N LEU A 47 -19.13 9.33 -13.60
CA LEU A 47 -18.27 9.04 -12.45
C LEU A 47 -19.02 9.21 -11.12
N MET A 48 -19.80 10.28 -10.95
CA MET A 48 -20.63 10.45 -9.75
C MET A 48 -21.72 9.38 -9.64
N PHE A 49 -22.32 8.96 -10.75
CA PHE A 49 -23.31 7.88 -10.72
C PHE A 49 -22.70 6.57 -10.22
N LEU A 50 -21.49 6.22 -10.68
CA LEU A 50 -20.83 4.95 -10.35
C LEU A 50 -20.15 4.96 -8.97
N PHE A 51 -19.60 6.09 -8.55
CA PHE A 51 -18.81 6.20 -7.32
C PHE A 51 -19.48 7.06 -6.23
N GLY A 52 -20.71 7.52 -6.48
CA GLY A 52 -21.50 8.39 -5.60
C GLY A 52 -21.05 9.85 -5.62
N ASN A 53 -19.81 10.11 -5.22
CA ASN A 53 -19.22 11.44 -5.18
C ASN A 53 -17.69 11.39 -5.38
N LYS A 54 -17.02 12.55 -5.33
CA LYS A 54 -15.56 12.63 -5.46
C LYS A 54 -14.86 11.76 -4.41
N ASP A 55 -15.30 11.82 -3.16
CA ASP A 55 -14.70 11.03 -2.07
C ASP A 55 -14.87 9.53 -2.28
N GLY A 56 -16.01 9.09 -2.83
CA GLY A 56 -16.26 7.69 -3.17
C GLY A 56 -15.36 7.22 -4.30
N LEU A 57 -15.08 8.08 -5.29
CA LEU A 57 -14.09 7.78 -6.33
C LEU A 57 -12.68 7.68 -5.74
N VAL A 58 -12.27 8.63 -4.91
CA VAL A 58 -10.94 8.61 -4.26
C VAL A 58 -10.81 7.35 -3.41
N ARG A 59 -11.81 7.00 -2.59
CA ARG A 59 -11.81 5.74 -1.82
C ARG A 59 -11.69 4.50 -2.71
N ALA A 60 -12.38 4.47 -3.85
CA ALA A 60 -12.27 3.36 -4.80
C ALA A 60 -10.86 3.25 -5.41
N LEU A 61 -10.24 4.39 -5.75
CA LEU A 61 -8.87 4.45 -6.25
C LEU A 61 -7.86 3.96 -5.21
N LEU A 62 -8.01 4.40 -3.96
CA LEU A 62 -7.16 3.97 -2.84
C LEU A 62 -7.32 2.48 -2.54
N ALA A 63 -8.56 1.97 -2.56
CA ALA A 63 -8.82 0.55 -2.39
C ALA A 63 -8.18 -0.28 -3.51
N LYS A 64 -8.24 0.19 -4.76
CA LYS A 64 -7.56 -0.47 -5.88
C LYS A 64 -6.04 -0.45 -5.71
N ALA A 65 -5.45 0.71 -5.39
CA ALA A 65 -4.02 0.84 -5.14
C ALA A 65 -3.55 -0.14 -4.05
N ARG A 66 -4.37 -0.29 -2.99
CA ARG A 66 -4.11 -1.20 -1.88
C ARG A 66 -4.21 -2.67 -2.28
N CYS A 67 -5.22 -3.03 -3.08
CA CYS A 67 -5.32 -4.39 -3.62
C CYS A 67 -4.12 -4.76 -4.47
N ASP A 68 -3.65 -3.84 -5.33
CA ASP A 68 -2.47 -4.08 -6.18
C ASP A 68 -1.20 -4.26 -5.32
N GLU A 69 -0.99 -3.40 -4.31
CA GLU A 69 0.11 -3.49 -3.36
C GLU A 69 0.08 -4.84 -2.60
N LEU A 70 -1.06 -5.20 -1.99
CA LEU A 70 -1.21 -6.44 -1.23
C LEU A 70 -1.08 -7.69 -2.09
N ALA A 71 -1.63 -7.70 -3.31
CA ALA A 71 -1.50 -8.84 -4.22
C ALA A 71 -0.03 -9.07 -4.64
N MET A 72 0.77 -8.02 -4.76
CA MET A 72 2.20 -8.16 -5.02
C MET A 72 2.94 -8.72 -3.80
N LEU A 73 2.63 -8.25 -2.59
CA LEU A 73 3.20 -8.78 -1.35
C LEU A 73 2.85 -10.25 -1.11
N ASP A 74 1.60 -10.63 -1.38
CA ASP A 74 1.13 -12.01 -1.26
C ASP A 74 1.89 -12.95 -2.22
N ARG A 75 2.17 -12.51 -3.46
CA ARG A 75 3.02 -13.27 -4.39
C ARG A 75 4.45 -13.45 -3.89
N LEU A 76 5.02 -12.44 -3.23
CA LEU A 76 6.35 -12.54 -2.60
C LEU A 76 6.36 -13.54 -1.43
N GLY A 77 5.24 -13.69 -0.73
CA GLY A 77 5.04 -14.69 0.33
C GLY A 77 4.82 -16.11 -0.20
N GLN A 78 3.96 -16.28 -1.20
CA GLN A 78 3.57 -17.59 -1.75
C GLN A 78 4.68 -18.28 -2.56
N ALA A 79 5.63 -17.53 -3.12
CA ALA A 79 6.77 -18.09 -3.86
C ALA A 79 7.68 -19.01 -3.02
N ALA A 80 7.43 -19.11 -1.71
CA ALA A 80 8.23 -19.89 -0.77
C ALA A 80 7.69 -21.26 -0.36
N GLY A 81 6.57 -21.69 -0.93
CA GLY A 81 5.97 -22.98 -0.60
C GLY A 81 5.21 -22.98 0.73
N ALA A 82 5.13 -24.14 1.38
CA ALA A 82 4.28 -24.36 2.56
C ALA A 82 4.85 -23.78 3.86
N GLU A 83 6.15 -23.46 3.91
CA GLU A 83 6.81 -22.94 5.11
C GLU A 83 6.94 -21.41 5.08
N PRO A 84 6.71 -20.72 6.21
CA PRO A 84 6.90 -19.28 6.30
C PRO A 84 8.36 -18.89 6.01
N ILE A 85 8.55 -17.84 5.20
CA ILE A 85 9.88 -17.37 4.77
C ILE A 85 10.73 -16.75 5.87
N GLY A 86 10.13 -16.46 7.02
CA GLY A 86 10.73 -15.67 8.08
C GLY A 86 10.63 -14.17 7.83
N LEU A 87 10.63 -13.40 8.91
CA LEU A 87 10.43 -11.94 8.87
C LEU A 87 11.56 -11.23 8.10
N THR A 88 12.82 -11.60 8.31
CA THR A 88 13.98 -10.97 7.67
C THR A 88 13.91 -11.10 6.14
N ALA A 89 13.66 -12.30 5.63
CA ALA A 89 13.55 -12.53 4.18
C ALA A 89 12.32 -11.83 3.58
N ALA A 90 11.21 -11.75 4.33
CA ALA A 90 10.04 -10.98 3.91
C ALA A 90 10.39 -9.50 3.74
N VAL A 91 11.03 -8.90 4.75
CA VAL A 91 11.40 -7.48 4.72
C VAL A 91 12.39 -7.17 3.59
N GLU A 92 13.34 -8.06 3.30
CA GLU A 92 14.25 -7.89 2.17
C GLU A 92 13.51 -7.87 0.83
N ARG A 93 12.62 -8.85 0.58
CA ARG A 93 11.80 -8.91 -0.64
C ARG A 93 10.88 -7.70 -0.78
N VAL A 94 10.27 -7.28 0.32
CA VAL A 94 9.44 -6.08 0.35
C VAL A 94 10.25 -4.84 0.01
N TRP A 95 11.46 -4.72 0.57
CA TRP A 95 12.31 -3.58 0.30
C TRP A 95 12.76 -3.54 -1.17
N GLU A 96 13.12 -4.67 -1.77
CA GLU A 96 13.46 -4.74 -3.19
C GLU A 96 12.34 -4.21 -4.07
N TRP A 97 11.09 -4.55 -3.73
CA TRP A 97 9.91 -4.00 -4.38
C TRP A 97 9.79 -2.49 -4.12
N LEU A 98 9.76 -2.04 -2.87
CA LEU A 98 9.65 -0.60 -2.54
C LEU A 98 10.75 0.26 -3.20
N ALA A 99 11.94 -0.31 -3.39
CA ALA A 99 13.09 0.38 -3.96
C ALA A 99 13.11 0.42 -5.49
N ALA A 100 12.23 -0.32 -6.18
CA ALA A 100 12.19 -0.33 -7.63
C ALA A 100 11.54 0.95 -8.20
N GLU A 101 12.17 1.53 -9.21
CA GLU A 101 11.73 2.80 -9.81
C GLU A 101 10.33 2.71 -10.44
N GLU A 102 9.98 1.55 -10.99
CA GLU A 102 8.67 1.28 -11.59
C GLU A 102 7.49 1.48 -10.63
N HIS A 103 7.72 1.39 -9.32
CA HIS A 103 6.69 1.57 -8.30
C HIS A 103 6.64 3.00 -7.73
N ARG A 104 7.54 3.90 -8.15
CA ARG A 104 7.59 5.30 -7.67
C ARG A 104 6.25 6.04 -7.79
N PRO A 105 5.51 5.98 -8.91
CA PRO A 105 4.23 6.70 -9.02
C PRO A 105 3.20 6.20 -8.00
N LEU A 106 3.08 4.88 -7.84
CA LEU A 106 2.21 4.25 -6.87
C LEU A 106 2.58 4.64 -5.43
N LEU A 107 3.86 4.61 -5.10
CA LEU A 107 4.32 4.88 -3.75
C LEU A 107 4.22 6.36 -3.36
N ARG A 108 4.34 7.28 -4.33
CA ARG A 108 4.02 8.71 -4.13
C ARG A 108 2.53 8.90 -3.87
N LEU A 109 1.67 8.28 -4.66
CA LEU A 109 0.23 8.29 -4.47
C LEU A 109 -0.16 7.77 -3.08
N TRP A 110 0.44 6.66 -2.67
CA TRP A 110 0.26 6.08 -1.34
C TRP A 110 0.72 7.03 -0.24
N THR A 111 1.90 7.65 -0.37
CA THR A 111 2.44 8.59 0.62
C THR A 111 1.53 9.79 0.79
N GLU A 112 1.03 10.33 -0.32
CA GLU A 112 0.06 11.41 -0.33
C GLU A 112 -1.21 11.01 0.44
N ALA A 113 -1.80 9.86 0.11
CA ALA A 113 -3.01 9.36 0.75
C ALA A 113 -2.82 9.06 2.24
N TYR A 114 -1.66 8.52 2.62
CA TYR A 114 -1.29 8.25 3.99
C TYR A 114 -1.24 9.56 4.79
N ALA A 115 -0.49 10.55 4.33
CA ALA A 115 -0.37 11.84 4.98
C ALA A 115 -1.74 12.54 5.08
N ARG A 116 -2.53 12.54 4.00
CA ARG A 116 -3.89 13.08 3.98
C ARG A 116 -4.78 12.44 5.04
N SER A 117 -4.76 11.13 5.18
CA SER A 117 -5.59 10.45 6.19
C SER A 117 -5.22 10.76 7.64
N LEU A 118 -3.99 11.23 7.88
CA LEU A 118 -3.56 11.68 9.20
C LEU A 118 -4.01 13.11 9.51
N VAL A 119 -4.10 13.98 8.50
CA VAL A 119 -4.48 15.40 8.66
C VAL A 119 -5.96 15.66 8.43
N GLU A 120 -6.61 14.83 7.62
CA GLU A 120 -8.02 14.85 7.26
C GLU A 120 -8.62 13.49 7.68
N PRO A 121 -8.98 13.31 8.98
CA PRO A 121 -9.43 12.01 9.49
C PRO A 121 -10.79 11.57 8.96
N ASP A 122 -11.54 12.49 8.33
CA ASP A 122 -12.86 12.26 7.75
C ASP A 122 -12.82 12.28 6.20
N GLY A 123 -13.95 11.96 5.57
CA GLY A 123 -14.10 12.09 4.13
C GLY A 123 -13.35 11.02 3.34
N ALA A 124 -12.73 11.41 2.23
CA ALA A 124 -12.13 10.50 1.25
C ALA A 124 -10.98 9.64 1.81
N TRP A 125 -10.28 10.15 2.82
CA TRP A 125 -9.03 9.57 3.35
C TRP A 125 -9.24 8.79 4.63
N ALA A 126 -10.45 8.87 5.21
CA ALA A 126 -10.77 8.35 6.52
C ALA A 126 -10.31 6.91 6.70
N GLY A 127 -9.47 6.68 7.72
CA GLY A 127 -8.99 5.35 8.09
C GLY A 127 -7.88 4.76 7.22
N PHE A 128 -7.47 5.40 6.11
CA PHE A 128 -6.51 4.84 5.16
C PHE A 128 -5.15 4.52 5.81
N ALA A 129 -4.56 5.43 6.61
CA ALA A 129 -3.30 5.15 7.30
C ALA A 129 -3.41 3.97 8.28
N ARG A 130 -4.52 3.89 9.02
CA ARG A 130 -4.75 2.82 10.00
C ARG A 130 -4.90 1.47 9.30
N SER A 131 -5.81 1.36 8.33
CA SER A 131 -6.01 0.11 7.59
C SER A 131 -4.71 -0.37 6.93
N THR A 132 -3.93 0.57 6.39
CA THR A 132 -2.63 0.26 5.81
C THR A 132 -1.65 -0.31 6.85
N VAL A 133 -1.59 0.24 8.07
CA VAL A 133 -0.79 -0.39 9.16
C VAL A 133 -1.27 -1.81 9.41
N ASP A 134 -2.57 -1.99 9.58
CA ASP A 134 -3.15 -3.26 9.99
C ASP A 134 -2.90 -4.37 8.95
N ASP A 135 -3.17 -4.13 7.65
CA ASP A 135 -2.92 -5.19 6.66
C ASP A 135 -1.42 -5.44 6.43
N TRP A 136 -0.55 -4.43 6.56
CA TRP A 136 0.90 -4.66 6.45
C TRP A 136 1.42 -5.51 7.61
N LEU A 137 0.94 -5.28 8.83
CA LEU A 137 1.28 -6.13 9.98
C LEU A 137 0.75 -7.55 9.80
N ALA A 138 -0.44 -7.71 9.22
CA ALA A 138 -1.01 -9.02 8.91
C ALA A 138 -0.16 -9.78 7.86
N VAL A 139 0.30 -9.10 6.80
CA VAL A 139 1.21 -9.67 5.79
C VAL A 139 2.51 -10.12 6.42
N LEU A 140 3.17 -9.27 7.22
CA LEU A 140 4.42 -9.63 7.89
C LEU A 140 4.23 -10.76 8.91
N ALA A 141 3.06 -10.83 9.56
CA ALA A 141 2.69 -11.93 10.45
C ALA A 141 2.50 -13.25 9.72
N ALA A 142 1.99 -13.24 8.48
CA ALA A 142 1.86 -14.45 7.67
C ALA A 142 3.24 -15.02 7.27
N CYS A 143 4.28 -14.20 7.23
CA CYS A 143 5.64 -14.63 6.94
C CYS A 143 6.40 -15.21 8.14
N GLN A 144 5.86 -15.12 9.35
CA GLN A 144 6.49 -15.64 10.57
C GLN A 144 6.04 -17.07 10.89
N PRO A 145 6.91 -17.91 11.49
CA PRO A 145 6.52 -19.19 12.04
C PRO A 145 5.54 -19.00 13.20
N GLN A 146 4.63 -19.96 13.40
CA GLN A 146 3.53 -19.86 14.37
C GLN A 146 3.97 -19.45 15.79
N PRO A 147 5.05 -20.02 16.38
CA PRO A 147 5.49 -19.63 17.72
C PRO A 147 5.90 -18.16 17.83
N GLU A 148 6.58 -17.64 16.80
CA GLU A 148 6.93 -16.22 16.73
C GLU A 148 5.69 -15.37 16.47
N LYS A 149 4.84 -15.81 15.55
CA LYS A 149 3.66 -15.07 15.10
C LYS A 149 2.73 -14.71 16.26
N ASP A 150 2.55 -15.64 17.20
CA ASP A 150 1.65 -15.52 18.33
C ASP A 150 2.32 -14.90 19.58
N SER A 151 3.63 -14.61 19.51
CA SER A 151 4.39 -14.01 20.60
C SER A 151 4.36 -12.47 20.60
N GLU A 152 4.46 -11.87 21.78
CA GLU A 152 4.62 -10.42 21.93
C GLU A 152 5.92 -9.92 21.28
N ALA A 153 7.02 -10.66 21.44
CA ALA A 153 8.30 -10.36 20.81
C ALA A 153 8.18 -10.35 19.27
N GLY A 154 7.48 -11.33 18.69
CA GLY A 154 7.21 -11.36 17.24
C GLY A 154 6.37 -10.16 16.77
N ALA A 155 5.39 -9.72 17.56
CA ALA A 155 4.62 -8.51 17.26
C ALA A 155 5.48 -7.23 17.29
N VAL A 156 6.38 -7.10 18.27
CA VAL A 156 7.35 -6.01 18.34
C VAL A 156 8.28 -6.02 17.13
N ARG A 157 8.83 -7.18 16.76
CA ARG A 157 9.71 -7.32 15.59
C ARG A 157 9.02 -6.92 14.29
N ARG A 158 7.77 -7.36 14.06
CA ARG A 158 6.98 -6.94 12.89
C ARG A 158 6.74 -5.43 12.84
N THR A 159 6.46 -4.84 14.01
CA THR A 159 6.24 -3.39 14.13
C THR A 159 7.51 -2.62 13.80
N ALA A 160 8.66 -3.05 14.33
CA ALA A 160 9.96 -2.47 14.02
C ALA A 160 10.29 -2.60 12.52
N ALA A 161 10.08 -3.78 11.94
CA ALA A 161 10.27 -4.01 10.50
C ALA A 161 9.42 -3.05 9.63
N LEU A 162 8.14 -2.89 9.96
CA LEU A 162 7.26 -1.97 9.24
C LEU A 162 7.70 -0.51 9.37
N ALA A 163 8.16 -0.10 10.56
CA ALA A 163 8.67 1.26 10.79
C ALA A 163 9.91 1.53 9.92
N VAL A 164 10.82 0.56 9.82
CA VAL A 164 12.04 0.66 8.99
C VAL A 164 11.68 0.77 7.51
N LEU A 165 10.80 -0.10 7.01
CA LEU A 165 10.36 -0.08 5.60
C LEU A 165 9.70 1.25 5.23
N ARG A 166 8.86 1.81 6.10
CA ARG A 166 8.20 3.10 5.85
C ARG A 166 9.15 4.28 5.91
N GLY A 167 10.04 4.31 6.90
CA GLY A 167 11.06 5.36 6.98
C GLY A 167 11.97 5.34 5.75
N ALA A 168 12.43 4.15 5.35
CA ALA A 168 13.24 3.93 4.17
C ALA A 168 12.49 4.33 2.88
N LEU A 169 11.21 3.98 2.76
CA LEU A 169 10.38 4.39 1.64
C LEU A 169 10.32 5.92 1.52
N LEU A 170 10.00 6.63 2.60
CA LEU A 170 9.89 8.09 2.60
C LEU A 170 11.22 8.75 2.27
N ASP A 171 12.31 8.26 2.84
CA ASP A 171 13.66 8.76 2.56
C ASP A 171 14.02 8.56 1.09
N LEU A 172 13.77 7.37 0.54
CA LEU A 172 14.03 7.06 -0.85
C LEU A 172 13.19 7.93 -1.80
N LEU A 173 11.91 8.16 -1.50
CA LEU A 173 11.06 9.05 -2.31
C LEU A 173 11.53 10.51 -2.26
N ALA A 174 12.13 10.93 -1.14
CA ALA A 174 12.61 12.30 -0.94
C ALA A 174 13.99 12.56 -1.55
N THR A 175 14.89 11.57 -1.53
CA THR A 175 16.31 11.74 -1.88
C THR A 175 16.72 11.02 -3.16
N ASP A 176 15.96 10.02 -3.58
CA ASP A 176 16.28 9.09 -4.67
C ASP A 176 17.59 8.29 -4.46
N ASP A 177 18.17 8.32 -3.26
CA ASP A 177 19.42 7.64 -2.93
C ASP A 177 19.17 6.16 -2.56
N ARG A 178 18.93 5.35 -3.59
CA ARG A 178 18.65 3.92 -3.42
C ARG A 178 19.78 3.17 -2.72
N GLN A 179 21.02 3.51 -3.01
CA GLN A 179 22.18 2.79 -2.46
C GLN A 179 22.28 2.99 -0.95
N ARG A 180 22.26 4.25 -0.48
CA ARG A 180 22.34 4.56 0.96
C ARG A 180 21.17 3.98 1.73
N VAL A 181 19.95 4.14 1.21
CA VAL A 181 18.75 3.66 1.92
C VAL A 181 18.71 2.13 1.96
N THR A 182 19.11 1.45 0.88
CA THR A 182 19.22 -0.03 0.89
C THR A 182 20.26 -0.52 1.89
N ALA A 183 21.40 0.17 2.00
CA ALA A 183 22.40 -0.18 3.00
C ALA A 183 21.85 -0.04 4.43
N ALA A 184 21.06 1.01 4.72
CA ALA A 184 20.41 1.22 6.01
C ALA A 184 19.40 0.11 6.33
N VAL A 185 18.55 -0.28 5.37
CA VAL A 185 17.58 -1.37 5.56
C VAL A 185 18.30 -2.69 5.85
N ARG A 186 19.34 -3.03 5.08
CA ARG A 186 20.14 -4.25 5.30
C ARG A 186 20.86 -4.26 6.65
N HIS A 187 21.38 -3.12 7.08
CA HIS A 187 21.99 -2.99 8.41
C HIS A 187 20.98 -3.31 9.51
N GLN A 188 19.77 -2.76 9.41
CA GLN A 188 18.72 -3.01 10.38
C GLN A 188 18.21 -4.46 10.34
N LEU A 189 18.14 -5.07 9.15
CA LEU A 189 17.80 -6.49 9.01
C LEU A 189 18.78 -7.41 9.74
N ALA A 190 20.08 -7.10 9.71
CA ALA A 190 21.08 -7.87 10.43
C ALA A 190 20.84 -7.83 11.95
N SER A 191 20.41 -6.69 12.51
CA SER A 191 20.04 -6.61 13.93
C SER A 191 18.78 -7.41 14.27
N LEU A 192 17.78 -7.46 13.38
CA LEU A 192 16.54 -8.21 13.61
C LEU A 192 16.78 -9.73 13.67
N SER A 193 17.76 -10.24 12.92
CA SER A 193 18.13 -11.65 12.95
C SER A 193 18.92 -12.02 14.22
N ALA A 194 19.78 -11.13 14.72
CA ALA A 194 20.58 -11.38 15.93
C ALA A 194 19.73 -11.51 17.21
N ASP A 195 18.56 -10.87 17.25
CA ASP A 195 17.61 -10.93 18.36
C ASP A 195 16.66 -12.14 18.28
N ALA A 196 16.64 -12.87 17.16
CA ALA A 196 15.83 -14.08 16.99
C ALA A 196 16.56 -15.35 17.46
N GLU A 197 17.90 -15.30 17.56
CA GLU A 197 18.75 -16.42 17.99
C GLU A 197 19.03 -16.44 19.51
N GLN A 198 18.55 -15.43 20.25
CA GLN A 198 18.63 -15.31 21.71
C GLN A 198 17.30 -15.68 22.38
#